data_AF-A0A1F9DJU7-F1
#
_entry.id   AF-A0A1F9DJU7-F1
#
_cell.length_a   1.000
_cell.length_b   1.000
_cell.length_c   1.000
_cell.angle_alpha   90.00
_cell.angle_beta   90.00
_cell.angle_gamma   90.00
#
_symmetry.space_group_name_H-M   'P 1'
#
loop_
_entity.id
_entity.type
_entity.pdbx_description
1 polymer ?
#
loop_
_entity_poly.entity_id
_entity_poly.type
_entity_poly.pdbx_seq_one_letter_code
_entity_poly.pdbx_strand_id
1 'polypeptide(L)' 'MSQTKIARTIYINSVQVEALKRLSEKTKVPQAVYVREALDMVLEKYSEQLKFDFKEVFKGSSIKEFGL' A
#
# COMPACT_ATOMS: atom_id res chain seq x y z
N MET A 1 -9.97 -0.79 16.21
CA MET A 1 -10.22 -2.22 15.98
C MET A 1 -8.91 -2.87 15.55
N SER A 2 -8.60 -4.08 15.98
CA SER A 2 -7.36 -4.77 15.62
C SER A 2 -7.23 -4.88 14.10
N GLN A 3 -6.18 -4.29 13.52
CA GLN A 3 -5.93 -4.40 12.08
C GLN A 3 -5.42 -5.81 11.76
N THR A 4 -6.34 -6.68 11.35
CA THR A 4 -5.98 -8.02 10.87
C THR A 4 -5.40 -7.90 9.46
N LYS A 5 -4.12 -8.25 9.29
CA LYS A 5 -3.47 -8.30 7.97
C LYS A 5 -4.07 -9.46 7.17
N ILE A 6 -4.62 -9.17 6.00
CA ILE A 6 -5.19 -10.19 5.08
C ILE A 6 -4.22 -10.36 3.90
N ALA A 7 -3.69 -11.57 3.72
CA ALA A 7 -2.90 -11.91 2.55
C ALA A 7 -3.81 -12.13 1.33
N ARG A 8 -3.47 -11.51 0.19
CA ARG A 8 -4.19 -11.70 -1.08
C ARG A 8 -3.20 -11.81 -2.23
N THR A 9 -3.48 -12.72 -3.16
CA THR A 9 -2.76 -12.84 -4.43
C THR A 9 -3.38 -11.87 -5.45
N ILE A 10 -2.55 -11.13 -6.16
CA ILE A 10 -2.98 -10.20 -7.22
C ILE A 10 -2.20 -10.46 -8.51
N TYR A 11 -2.84 -10.18 -9.64
CA TYR A 11 -2.19 -10.17 -10.94
C TYR A 11 -1.69 -8.75 -11.24
N ILE A 12 -0.41 -8.62 -11.60
CA ILE A 12 0.22 -7.37 -12.03
C ILE A 12 1.10 -7.66 -13.26
N ASN A 13 1.38 -6.63 -14.05
CA ASN A 13 2.17 -6.79 -15.27
C ASN A 13 3.62 -7.15 -14.92
N SER A 14 4.26 -7.98 -15.76
CA SER A 14 5.66 -8.42 -15.58
C SER A 14 6.63 -7.24 -15.48
N VAL A 15 6.41 -6.20 -16.29
CA VAL A 15 7.21 -4.96 -16.25
C VAL A 15 7.08 -4.24 -14.90
N GLN A 16 5.91 -4.27 -14.27
CA GLN A 16 5.72 -3.67 -12.94
C GLN A 16 6.44 -4.48 -11.86
N VAL A 17 6.45 -5.82 -11.96
CA VAL A 17 7.22 -6.68 -11.05
C VAL A 17 8.71 -6.37 -11.15
N GLU A 18 9.23 -6.22 -12.35
CA GLU A 18 10.64 -5.89 -12.55
C GLU A 18 10.98 -4.50 -12.01
N ALA A 19 10.13 -3.51 -12.25
CA ALA A 19 10.29 -2.17 -11.69
C ALA A 19 10.27 -2.16 -10.16
N LEU A 20 9.34 -2.89 -9.54
CA LEU A 20 9.26 -3.05 -8.07
C LEU A 20 10.50 -3.74 -7.52
N LYS A 21 11.02 -4.76 -8.20
CA LYS A 21 12.27 -5.45 -7.82
C LYS A 21 13.44 -4.48 -7.80
N ARG A 22 13.66 -3.73 -8.90
CA ARG A 22 14.74 -2.74 -9.00
C ARG A 22 14.62 -1.65 -7.95
N LEU A 23 13.39 -1.18 -7.70
CA LEU A 23 13.12 -0.17 -6.67
C LEU A 23 13.48 -0.71 -5.28
N SER A 24 12.99 -1.90 -4.95
CA SER A 24 13.25 -2.59 -3.68
C SER A 24 14.74 -2.83 -3.46
N GLU A 25 15.48 -3.24 -4.49
CA GLU A 25 16.93 -3.44 -4.44
C GLU A 25 17.69 -2.14 -4.12
N LYS A 26 17.23 -1.02 -4.68
CA LYS A 26 17.85 0.30 -4.50
C LYS A 26 17.53 0.91 -3.14
N THR A 27 16.30 0.79 -2.66
CA THR A 27 15.83 1.44 -1.42
C THR A 27 15.94 0.55 -0.19
N LYS A 28 16.12 -0.76 -0.38
CA LYS A 28 16.04 -1.80 0.66
C LYS A 28 14.66 -1.91 1.32
N VAL A 29 13.63 -1.30 0.72
CA VAL A 29 12.25 -1.40 1.18
C VAL A 29 11.61 -2.63 0.52
N PRO A 30 10.89 -3.50 1.27
CA PRO A 30 10.21 -4.66 0.69
C PRO A 30 9.17 -4.27 -0.36
N GLN A 31 9.08 -5.02 -1.47
CA GLN A 31 8.12 -4.77 -2.57
C GLN A 31 6.67 -4.62 -2.08
N ALA A 32 6.28 -5.40 -1.07
CA ALA A 32 4.93 -5.35 -0.50
C ALA A 32 4.57 -3.99 0.12
N VAL A 33 5.55 -3.19 0.56
CA VAL A 33 5.32 -1.84 1.06
C VAL A 33 4.82 -0.95 -0.08
N TYR A 34 5.48 -0.99 -1.24
CA TYR A 34 5.07 -0.22 -2.42
C TYR A 34 3.71 -0.63 -2.97
N VAL A 35 3.39 -1.93 -2.93
CA VAL A 35 2.06 -2.40 -3.33
C VAL A 35 0.97 -1.82 -2.42
N ARG A 36 1.21 -1.77 -1.09
CA ARG A 36 0.28 -1.15 -0.15
C ARG A 36 0.19 0.35 -0.36
N GLU A 37 1.31 1.03 -0.52
CA GLU A 37 1.35 2.47 -0.78
C GLU A 37 0.57 2.84 -2.05
N ALA A 38 0.71 2.06 -3.12
CA ALA A 38 -0.08 2.24 -4.34
C ALA A 38 -1.58 2.04 -4.10
N LEU A 39 -1.96 1.03 -3.32
CA LEU A 39 -3.37 0.81 -2.94
C LEU A 39 -3.91 1.98 -2.12
N ASP A 40 -3.15 2.46 -1.13
CA ASP A 40 -3.52 3.59 -0.29
C ASP A 40 -3.72 4.85 -1.13
N MET A 41 -2.79 5.15 -2.06
CA MET A 41 -2.91 6.28 -2.99
C MET A 41 -4.14 6.20 -3.89
N VAL A 42 -4.48 5.00 -4.38
CA VAL A 42 -5.67 4.80 -5.22
C VAL A 42 -6.94 4.98 -4.38
N LEU A 43 -7.01 4.39 -3.19
CA LEU A 43 -8.19 4.49 -2.33
C LEU A 43 -8.42 5.92 -1.85
N GLU A 44 -7.35 6.63 -1.51
CA GLU A 44 -7.37 8.06 -1.20
C GLU A 44 -7.96 8.88 -2.36
N LYS A 45 -7.46 8.64 -3.59
CA LYS A 45 -7.91 9.32 -4.81
C LYS A 45 -9.41 9.15 -5.08
N TYR A 46 -9.99 8.02 -4.68
CA TYR A 46 -11.40 7.70 -4.93
C TYR A 46 -12.29 7.77 -3.67
N SER A 47 -11.76 8.27 -2.55
CA SER A 47 -12.46 8.34 -1.26
C SER A 47 -13.82 9.06 -1.34
N GLU A 48 -13.88 10.19 -2.02
CA GLU A 48 -15.12 10.96 -2.24
C GLU A 48 -16.20 10.15 -2.99
N GLN A 49 -15.78 9.35 -3.98
CA GLN A 49 -16.69 8.50 -4.77
C GLN A 49 -17.19 7.30 -3.98
N LEU A 50 -16.39 6.81 -3.04
CA LEU A 50 -16.75 5.73 -2.14
C LEU A 50 -17.72 6.18 -1.03
N LYS A 51 -18.03 7.49 -0.92
CA LYS A 51 -18.72 8.09 0.23
C LYS A 51 -18.10 7.64 1.57
N PHE A 52 -16.80 7.39 1.54
CA PHE A 52 -16.05 6.74 2.61
C PHE A 52 -14.75 7.51 2.79
N ASP A 53 -14.58 8.11 3.96
CA ASP A 53 -13.33 8.78 4.31
C ASP A 53 -12.30 7.75 4.77
N PHE A 54 -11.41 7.38 3.86
CA PHE A 54 -10.33 6.42 4.12
C PHE A 54 -9.37 6.94 5.21
N LYS A 55 -9.17 8.27 5.32
CA LYS A 55 -8.30 8.86 6.35
C LYS A 55 -8.88 8.75 7.75
N GLU A 56 -10.20 8.76 7.92
CA GLU A 56 -10.81 8.57 9.23
C GLU A 56 -10.60 7.14 9.77
N VAL A 57 -10.58 6.14 8.89
CA VAL A 57 -10.34 4.74 9.27
C VAL A 57 -8.87 4.46 9.61
N PHE A 58 -7.94 5.19 8.99
CA PHE A 58 -6.50 5.03 9.20
C PHE A 58 -5.86 6.12 10.08
N LYS A 59 -6.64 7.05 10.66
CA LYS A 59 -6.14 8.14 11.54
C LYS A 59 -5.36 7.64 12.79
N GLY A 60 -5.43 6.34 13.10
CA GLY A 60 -4.62 5.67 14.13
C GLY A 60 -3.35 4.97 13.64
N SER A 61 -3.13 4.86 12.33
CA SER A 61 -1.99 4.17 11.72
C SER A 61 -1.08 5.18 11.06
N SER A 62 -0.40 5.97 11.89
CA SER A 62 0.71 6.77 11.42
C SER A 62 1.68 5.87 10.65
N ILE A 63 2.05 6.31 9.45
CA ILE A 63 3.01 5.73 8.50
C ILE A 63 4.39 5.41 9.14
N LYS A 64 4.58 5.72 10.42
CA LYS A 64 5.74 5.38 11.26
C LYS A 64 5.88 3.89 11.60
N GLU A 65 4.84 3.05 11.45
CA GLU A 65 4.94 1.61 11.78
C GLU A 65 5.46 0.72 10.64
N PHE A 66 5.67 1.25 9.44
CA PHE A 66 6.32 0.52 8.34
C PHE A 66 7.86 0.69 8.35
N GLY A 67 8.42 0.93 9.54
CA GLY A 67 9.84 1.19 9.77
C GLY A 67 10.78 0.21 9.06
N LEU A 68 11.82 0.81 8.47
CA LEU A 68 13.16 0.23 8.30
C LEU A 68 13.66 -0.41 9.60
#